data_AF-A0AAN7VM13-F1
#
_entry.id   AF-A0AAN7VM13-F1
#
_cell.length_a   1.000
_cell.length_b   1.000
_cell.length_c   1.000
_cell.angle_alpha   90.00
_cell.angle_beta   90.00
_cell.angle_gamma   90.00
#
_symmetry.space_group_name_H-M   'P 1'
#
loop_
_entity.id
_entity.type
_entity.pdbx_description
1 polymer ?
#
loop_
_entity_poly.entity_id
_entity_poly.type
_entity_poly.pdbx_seq_one_letter_code
_entity_poly.pdbx_strand_id
1 'polypeptide(L)'
;MVSISYQYRLGKTTVSHIINETCEAIWNTLHPTFLKKPDITAWRSIAEGFEEHWQLPNCIGAIDGKHVVIQAPPKAGSEFYNYKNNHSIILLAVCDAKYKFAIVDIGAKGRQSDGGVLRNSEFGKNLFNNTLDIPAAQPIEYGGEDVPFYIVGDEAFPLRNNLMRPYPGRMLTLEKRVFNYR
;
A
#
# COMPACT_ATOMS: atom_id res chain seq x y z
N MET A 1 6.14 -25.74 -0.71
CA MET A 1 5.45 -26.86 -1.41
C MET A 1 5.88 -28.24 -0.93
N VAL A 2 7.17 -28.54 -0.78
CA VAL A 2 7.63 -29.89 -0.37
C VAL A 2 7.11 -30.30 1.02
N SER A 3 7.08 -29.39 1.98
CA SER A 3 6.54 -29.64 3.32
C SER A 3 5.06 -30.06 3.30
N ILE A 4 4.21 -29.30 2.60
CA ILE A 4 2.77 -29.57 2.47
C ILE A 4 2.54 -30.90 1.71
N SER A 5 3.27 -31.13 0.63
CA SER A 5 3.23 -32.40 -0.11
C SER A 5 3.53 -33.60 0.79
N TYR A 6 4.54 -33.51 1.66
CA TYR A 6 4.86 -34.57 2.61
C TYR A 6 3.78 -34.73 3.70
N GLN A 7 3.30 -33.63 4.26
CA GLN A 7 2.29 -33.61 5.34
C GLN A 7 0.98 -34.27 4.90
N TYR A 8 0.51 -33.98 3.69
CA TYR A 8 -0.75 -34.50 3.17
C TYR A 8 -0.57 -35.75 2.29
N ARG A 9 0.67 -36.21 2.08
CA ARG A 9 1.01 -37.37 1.22
C ARG A 9 0.47 -37.23 -0.22
N LEU A 10 0.50 -36.00 -0.75
CA LEU A 10 0.04 -35.67 -2.10
C LEU A 10 1.22 -35.28 -2.99
N GLY A 11 1.09 -35.50 -4.30
CA GLY A 11 2.08 -35.06 -5.29
C GLY A 11 2.27 -33.54 -5.27
N LYS A 12 3.50 -33.06 -5.50
CA LYS A 12 3.82 -31.61 -5.49
C LYS A 12 2.92 -30.81 -6.44
N THR A 13 2.68 -31.35 -7.64
CA THR A 13 1.82 -30.73 -8.65
C THR A 13 0.37 -30.61 -8.15
N THR A 14 -0.18 -31.70 -7.59
CA THR A 14 -1.53 -31.71 -7.01
C THR A 14 -1.68 -30.67 -5.91
N VAL A 15 -0.72 -30.58 -4.98
CA VAL A 15 -0.73 -29.56 -3.92
C VAL A 15 -0.68 -28.14 -4.51
N SER A 16 0.14 -27.92 -5.55
CA SER A 16 0.21 -26.62 -6.23
C SER A 16 -1.14 -26.20 -6.81
N HIS A 17 -1.85 -27.13 -7.45
CA HIS A 17 -3.18 -26.86 -8.01
C HIS A 17 -4.20 -26.54 -6.92
N ILE A 18 -4.25 -27.35 -5.85
CA ILE A 18 -5.17 -27.13 -4.73
C ILE A 18 -4.95 -25.76 -4.09
N ILE A 19 -3.68 -25.37 -3.86
CA ILE A 19 -3.36 -24.05 -3.30
C ILE A 19 -3.84 -22.94 -4.24
N ASN A 20 -3.60 -23.07 -5.54
CA ASN A 20 -4.01 -22.07 -6.52
C ASN A 20 -5.54 -21.92 -6.56
N GLU A 21 -6.27 -23.03 -6.70
CA GLU A 21 -7.74 -23.06 -6.69
C GLU A 21 -8.32 -22.47 -5.40
N THR A 22 -7.71 -22.79 -4.25
CA THR A 22 -8.13 -22.26 -2.95
C THR A 22 -7.91 -20.74 -2.87
N CYS A 23 -6.73 -20.25 -3.27
CA CYS A 23 -6.43 -18.82 -3.28
C CYS A 23 -7.35 -18.07 -4.24
N GLU A 24 -7.64 -18.63 -5.42
CA GLU A 24 -8.55 -18.05 -6.41
C GLU A 24 -9.98 -18.00 -5.86
N ALA A 25 -10.46 -19.06 -5.22
CA ALA A 25 -11.77 -19.07 -4.58
C ALA A 25 -11.87 -18.01 -3.46
N ILE A 26 -10.85 -17.90 -2.60
CA ILE A 26 -10.77 -16.87 -1.54
C ILE A 26 -10.82 -15.48 -2.17
N TRP A 27 -10.00 -15.23 -3.19
CA TRP A 27 -9.93 -13.93 -3.84
C TRP A 27 -11.28 -13.58 -4.47
N ASN A 28 -11.82 -14.43 -5.34
CA ASN A 28 -13.07 -14.16 -6.06
C ASN A 28 -14.26 -13.98 -5.12
N THR A 29 -14.26 -14.64 -3.96
CA THR A 29 -15.34 -14.53 -2.98
C THR A 29 -15.20 -13.31 -2.07
N LEU A 30 -14.00 -13.03 -1.56
CA LEU A 30 -13.79 -12.05 -0.48
C LEU A 30 -13.32 -10.68 -0.99
N HIS A 31 -12.58 -10.63 -2.10
CA HIS A 31 -12.06 -9.36 -2.64
C HIS A 31 -13.16 -8.30 -2.84
N PRO A 32 -14.33 -8.61 -3.43
CA PRO A 32 -15.38 -7.60 -3.65
C PRO A 32 -15.96 -7.01 -2.35
N THR A 33 -15.84 -7.74 -1.23
CA THR A 33 -16.37 -7.33 0.08
C THR A 33 -15.33 -6.61 0.91
N PHE A 34 -14.08 -7.09 0.93
CA PHE A 34 -13.05 -6.60 1.85
C PHE A 34 -12.04 -5.63 1.21
N LEU A 35 -11.89 -5.64 -0.11
CA LEU A 35 -10.98 -4.78 -0.87
C LEU A 35 -11.74 -3.99 -1.95
N LYS A 36 -12.98 -3.61 -1.64
CA LYS A 36 -13.77 -2.75 -2.51
C LYS A 36 -13.05 -1.41 -2.69
N LYS A 37 -12.94 -0.93 -3.94
CA LYS A 37 -12.46 0.43 -4.23
C LYS A 37 -13.24 1.44 -3.36
N PRO A 38 -12.55 2.27 -2.54
CA PRO A 38 -13.23 3.28 -1.73
C PRO A 38 -13.90 4.31 -2.63
N ASP A 39 -15.13 4.67 -2.26
CA ASP A 39 -15.85 5.82 -2.83
C ASP A 39 -15.62 7.08 -1.98
N ILE A 40 -16.20 8.20 -2.42
CA ILE A 40 -16.09 9.50 -1.71
C ILE A 40 -16.49 9.38 -0.23
N THR A 41 -17.53 8.59 0.09
CA THR A 41 -17.98 8.42 1.48
C THR A 41 -17.00 7.58 2.30
N ALA A 42 -16.46 6.52 1.73
CA ALA A 42 -15.44 5.70 2.36
C ALA A 42 -14.16 6.51 2.62
N TRP A 43 -13.73 7.33 1.64
CA TRP A 43 -12.56 8.19 1.82
C TRP A 43 -12.73 9.19 2.97
N ARG A 44 -13.90 9.82 3.08
CA ARG A 44 -14.21 10.72 4.20
C ARG A 44 -14.16 9.99 5.54
N SER A 45 -14.74 8.80 5.62
CA SER A 45 -14.70 8.00 6.85
C SER A 45 -13.28 7.58 7.23
N ILE A 46 -12.41 7.28 6.26
CA ILE A 46 -10.99 7.02 6.52
C ILE A 46 -10.30 8.28 7.05
N ALA A 47 -10.56 9.45 6.44
CA ALA A 47 -10.00 10.73 6.88
C ALA A 47 -10.40 11.11 8.31
N GLU A 48 -11.68 10.96 8.64
CA GLU A 48 -12.17 11.17 10.01
C GLU A 48 -11.44 10.26 11.00
N GLY A 49 -11.22 8.99 10.64
CA GLY A 49 -10.46 8.06 11.46
C GLY A 49 -8.99 8.47 11.65
N PHE A 50 -8.35 9.03 10.62
CA PHE A 50 -6.98 9.52 10.76
C PHE A 50 -6.88 10.77 11.62
N GLU A 51 -7.87 11.66 11.51
CA GLU A 51 -7.95 12.84 12.37
C GLU A 51 -8.15 12.44 13.84
N GLU A 52 -9.08 11.52 14.11
CA GLU A 52 -9.40 11.05 15.47
C GLU A 52 -8.23 10.31 16.13
N HIS A 53 -7.58 9.38 15.40
CA HIS A 53 -6.56 8.50 15.97
C HIS A 53 -5.13 9.04 15.87
N TRP A 54 -4.83 9.80 14.81
CA TRP A 54 -3.46 10.16 14.43
C TRP A 54 -3.25 11.67 14.31
N GLN A 55 -4.29 12.50 14.50
CA GLN A 55 -4.21 13.96 14.38
C GLN A 55 -3.73 14.41 12.99
N LEU A 56 -4.09 13.63 11.97
CA LEU A 56 -3.78 13.89 10.57
C LEU A 56 -5.08 14.20 9.81
N PRO A 57 -5.54 15.46 9.81
CA PRO A 57 -6.76 15.85 9.10
C PRO A 57 -6.60 15.64 7.59
N ASN A 58 -7.71 15.30 6.92
CA ASN A 58 -7.77 14.97 5.49
C ASN A 58 -6.86 13.82 5.02
N CYS A 59 -6.22 13.06 5.93
CA CYS A 59 -5.38 11.93 5.57
C CYS A 59 -6.25 10.70 5.24
N ILE A 60 -6.18 10.21 4.01
CA ILE A 60 -7.02 9.11 3.51
C ILE A 60 -6.29 7.76 3.45
N GLY A 61 -5.09 7.68 4.02
CA GLY A 61 -4.37 6.42 4.06
C GLY A 61 -2.90 6.57 4.36
N ALA A 62 -2.28 5.49 4.82
CA ALA A 62 -0.85 5.33 4.94
C ALA A 62 -0.35 4.29 3.94
N ILE A 63 0.59 4.65 3.07
CA ILE A 63 1.14 3.79 2.03
C ILE A 63 2.51 3.25 2.42
N ASP A 64 2.72 1.95 2.18
CA ASP A 64 4.04 1.33 2.30
C ASP A 64 4.20 0.14 1.35
N GLY A 65 5.46 -0.18 1.03
CA GLY A 65 5.85 -1.33 0.22
C GLY A 65 6.40 -2.47 1.09
N LYS A 66 5.88 -3.68 0.87
CA LYS A 66 6.35 -4.90 1.56
C LYS A 66 6.94 -5.91 0.58
N HIS A 67 8.19 -6.29 0.82
CA HIS A 67 8.79 -7.44 0.15
C HIS A 67 8.23 -8.76 0.69
N VAL A 68 7.57 -9.52 -0.18
CA VAL A 68 7.16 -10.90 0.07
C VAL A 68 8.21 -11.81 -0.55
N VAL A 69 8.92 -12.55 0.31
CA VAL A 69 10.01 -13.43 -0.12
C VAL A 69 9.47 -14.58 -0.96
N ILE A 70 10.11 -14.82 -2.09
CA ILE A 70 9.80 -15.92 -3.00
C ILE A 70 11.05 -16.74 -3.30
N GLN A 71 10.86 -17.96 -3.77
CA GLN A 71 11.93 -18.69 -4.43
C GLN A 71 12.25 -17.99 -5.75
N ALA A 72 13.54 -17.83 -6.08
CA ALA A 72 13.99 -17.25 -7.33
C ALA A 72 13.34 -17.96 -8.53
N PRO A 73 12.58 -17.24 -9.39
CA PRO A 73 12.01 -17.87 -10.57
C PRO A 73 13.12 -18.33 -11.52
N PRO A 74 12.92 -19.44 -12.27
CA PRO A 74 13.90 -19.93 -13.22
C PRO A 74 14.31 -18.84 -14.22
N LYS A 75 15.62 -18.69 -14.46
CA LYS A 75 16.18 -17.72 -15.42
C LYS A 75 15.86 -16.24 -15.15
N ALA A 76 15.42 -15.89 -13.93
CA ALA A 76 15.04 -14.52 -13.60
C ALA A 76 16.23 -13.60 -13.26
N GLY A 77 17.45 -14.13 -13.21
CA GLY A 77 18.64 -13.35 -12.84
C GLY A 77 18.43 -12.60 -11.53
N SER A 78 18.67 -11.29 -11.54
CA SER A 78 18.52 -10.40 -10.37
C SER A 78 17.22 -9.59 -10.39
N GLU A 79 16.26 -9.90 -11.26
CA GLU A 79 15.02 -9.11 -11.39
C GLU A 79 14.19 -9.06 -10.09
N PHE A 80 14.15 -10.18 -9.36
CA PHE A 80 13.43 -10.27 -8.08
C PHE A 80 14.36 -10.06 -6.88
N TYR A 81 15.67 -9.92 -7.11
CA TYR A 81 16.66 -9.83 -6.05
C TYR A 81 16.63 -8.43 -5.43
N ASN A 82 16.33 -8.35 -4.14
CA ASN A 82 16.17 -7.12 -3.39
C ASN A 82 17.43 -6.77 -2.58
N TYR A 83 17.44 -5.57 -1.99
CA TYR A 83 18.54 -5.08 -1.16
C TYR A 83 18.71 -5.86 0.16
N LYS A 84 17.74 -6.69 0.54
CA LYS A 84 17.80 -7.59 1.72
C LYS A 84 18.37 -8.96 1.37
N ASN A 85 19.08 -9.07 0.25
CA ASN A 85 19.71 -10.30 -0.24
C ASN A 85 18.74 -11.49 -0.45
N ASN A 86 17.49 -11.20 -0.82
CA ASN A 86 16.46 -12.20 -1.08
C ASN A 86 15.75 -11.96 -2.41
N HIS A 87 15.18 -13.00 -3.01
CA HIS A 87 14.21 -12.83 -4.10
C HIS A 87 12.83 -12.51 -3.53
N SER A 88 12.14 -11.52 -4.09
CA SER A 88 10.82 -11.09 -3.60
C SER A 88 9.95 -10.50 -4.69
N ILE A 89 8.65 -10.53 -4.45
CA ILE A 89 7.69 -9.62 -5.09
C ILE A 89 7.31 -8.54 -4.08
N ILE A 90 6.82 -7.41 -4.57
CA ILE A 90 6.39 -6.28 -3.75
C ILE A 90 4.87 -6.25 -3.68
N LEU A 91 4.36 -6.14 -2.45
CA LEU A 91 3.00 -5.74 -2.12
C LEU A 91 3.06 -4.24 -1.76
N LEU A 92 2.44 -3.39 -2.57
CA LEU A 92 2.20 -2.01 -2.23
C LEU A 92 0.80 -1.91 -1.63
N ALA A 93 0.65 -1.35 -0.44
CA ALA A 93 -0.65 -1.27 0.22
C ALA A 93 -0.89 0.11 0.81
N VAL A 94 -2.15 0.55 0.79
CA VAL A 94 -2.66 1.71 1.52
C VAL A 94 -3.52 1.20 2.66
N CYS A 95 -3.19 1.57 3.89
CA CYS A 95 -3.92 1.21 5.09
C CYS A 95 -4.77 2.38 5.60
N ASP A 96 -5.94 2.09 6.16
CA ASP A 96 -6.75 3.04 6.92
C ASP A 96 -6.17 3.31 8.32
N ALA A 97 -6.80 4.23 9.06
CA ALA A 97 -6.40 4.59 10.41
C ALA A 97 -6.49 3.43 11.44
N LYS A 98 -7.17 2.32 11.09
CA LYS A 98 -7.38 1.13 11.91
C LYS A 98 -6.54 -0.05 11.42
N TYR A 99 -5.49 0.21 10.63
CA TYR A 99 -4.57 -0.78 10.10
C TYR A 99 -5.20 -1.82 9.16
N LYS A 100 -6.32 -1.47 8.51
CA LYS A 100 -6.95 -2.32 7.49
C LYS A 100 -6.52 -1.87 6.12
N PHE A 101 -6.28 -2.82 5.21
CA PHE A 101 -6.00 -2.50 3.82
C PHE A 101 -7.22 -1.87 3.16
N ALA A 102 -7.06 -0.65 2.65
CA ALA A 102 -8.03 0.02 1.81
C ALA A 102 -7.75 -0.25 0.32
N ILE A 103 -6.46 -0.31 -0.05
CA ILE A 103 -6.01 -0.60 -1.41
C ILE A 103 -4.77 -1.50 -1.35
N VAL A 104 -4.67 -2.44 -2.29
CA VAL A 104 -3.47 -3.25 -2.51
C VAL A 104 -3.12 -3.31 -3.99
N ASP A 105 -1.83 -3.31 -4.30
CA ASP A 105 -1.27 -3.59 -5.62
C ASP A 105 -0.13 -4.61 -5.44
N ILE A 106 -0.21 -5.74 -6.14
CA ILE A 106 0.57 -6.95 -5.85
C ILE A 106 1.32 -7.40 -7.10
N GLY A 107 2.61 -7.71 -6.94
CA GLY A 107 3.35 -8.49 -7.94
C GLY A 107 4.49 -7.73 -8.63
N ALA A 108 4.76 -6.49 -8.22
CA ALA A 108 5.93 -5.77 -8.70
C ALA A 108 7.22 -6.50 -8.32
N LYS A 109 8.27 -6.33 -9.13
CA LYS A 109 9.52 -7.09 -8.99
C LYS A 109 10.32 -6.56 -7.81
N GLY A 110 10.88 -7.45 -6.99
CA GLY A 110 11.61 -7.11 -5.76
C GLY A 110 12.83 -6.19 -5.90
N ARG A 111 13.33 -5.97 -7.12
CA ARG A 111 14.41 -5.01 -7.38
C ARG A 111 13.93 -3.56 -7.46
N GLN A 112 12.63 -3.32 -7.66
CA GLN A 112 12.07 -1.98 -7.81
C GLN A 112 11.99 -1.26 -6.45
N SER A 113 12.17 0.06 -6.44
CA SER A 113 11.93 0.89 -5.26
C SER A 113 10.44 1.22 -5.11
N ASP A 114 10.00 1.60 -3.91
CA ASP A 114 8.58 1.89 -3.64
C ASP A 114 8.02 3.00 -4.52
N GLY A 115 8.77 4.09 -4.73
CA GLY A 115 8.41 5.13 -5.69
C GLY A 115 8.32 4.63 -7.14
N GLY A 116 9.17 3.66 -7.52
CA GLY A 116 9.11 3.00 -8.82
C GLY A 116 7.91 2.07 -8.97
N VAL A 117 7.54 1.34 -7.91
CA VAL A 117 6.34 0.50 -7.86
C VAL A 117 5.10 1.38 -7.94
N LEU A 118 5.00 2.43 -7.13
CA LEU A 118 3.90 3.38 -7.15
C LEU A 118 3.68 3.98 -8.54
N ARG A 119 4.74 4.39 -9.24
CA ARG A 119 4.59 4.98 -10.58
C ARG A 119 4.01 4.00 -11.61
N ASN A 120 4.30 2.71 -11.46
CA ASN A 120 3.91 1.69 -12.42
C ASN A 120 2.61 0.95 -12.05
N SER A 121 2.22 0.99 -10.78
CA SER A 121 1.01 0.37 -10.24
C SER A 121 -0.26 0.98 -10.84
N GLU A 122 -1.33 0.20 -10.87
CA GLU A 122 -2.64 0.70 -11.30
C GLU A 122 -3.15 1.75 -10.32
N PHE A 123 -2.96 1.47 -9.02
CA PHE A 123 -3.26 2.41 -7.95
C PHE A 123 -2.55 3.77 -8.15
N GLY A 124 -1.23 3.78 -8.37
CA GLY A 124 -0.52 5.05 -8.48
C GLY A 124 -0.85 5.81 -9.76
N LYS A 125 -1.14 5.12 -10.88
CA LYS A 125 -1.68 5.76 -12.08
C LYS A 125 -3.02 6.45 -11.79
N ASN A 126 -3.91 5.76 -11.07
CA ASN A 126 -5.21 6.32 -10.70
C ASN A 126 -5.08 7.49 -9.71
N LEU A 127 -4.14 7.40 -8.77
CA LEU A 127 -3.82 8.48 -7.84
C LEU A 127 -3.32 9.72 -8.59
N PHE A 128 -2.41 9.55 -9.55
CA PHE A 128 -1.84 10.70 -10.27
C PHE A 128 -2.78 11.31 -11.31
N ASN A 129 -3.74 10.54 -11.80
CA ASN A 129 -4.74 11.00 -12.77
C ASN A 129 -6.06 11.44 -12.12
N ASN A 130 -6.14 11.47 -10.77
CA ASN A 130 -7.34 11.84 -10.01
C ASN A 130 -8.59 10.99 -10.34
N THR A 131 -8.41 9.68 -10.58
CA THR A 131 -9.52 8.74 -10.91
C THR A 131 -9.91 7.83 -9.75
N LEU A 132 -9.41 8.13 -8.53
CA LEU A 132 -9.70 7.37 -7.30
C LEU A 132 -10.96 7.84 -6.54
N ASP A 133 -11.74 8.74 -7.12
CA ASP A 133 -12.94 9.30 -6.47
C ASP A 133 -12.63 9.95 -5.11
N ILE A 134 -11.42 10.54 -4.98
CA ILE A 134 -11.00 11.28 -3.79
C ILE A 134 -11.87 12.54 -3.67
N PRO A 135 -12.38 12.88 -2.47
CA PRO A 135 -13.19 14.08 -2.28
C PRO A 135 -12.43 15.36 -2.66
N ALA A 136 -13.17 16.41 -3.02
CA ALA A 136 -12.60 17.74 -3.22
C ALA A 136 -11.93 18.24 -1.93
N ALA A 137 -10.92 19.10 -2.07
CA ALA A 137 -10.22 19.72 -0.95
C ALA A 137 -11.21 20.44 -0.02
N GLN A 138 -10.86 20.46 1.27
CA GLN A 138 -11.67 21.12 2.30
C GLN A 138 -10.76 21.76 3.35
N PRO A 139 -11.20 22.84 4.01
CA PRO A 139 -10.39 23.50 5.02
C PRO A 139 -10.31 22.63 6.28
N ILE A 140 -9.12 22.60 6.88
CA ILE A 140 -8.87 21.89 8.14
C ILE A 140 -9.21 22.74 9.38
N GLU A 141 -9.31 24.05 9.19
CA GLU A 141 -9.65 25.02 10.23
C GLU A 141 -10.73 25.98 9.72
N TYR A 142 -11.56 26.51 10.63
CA TYR A 142 -12.63 27.43 10.25
C TYR A 142 -12.06 28.71 9.60
N GLY A 143 -12.44 28.96 8.35
CA GLY A 143 -11.94 30.10 7.56
C GLY A 143 -10.51 29.93 7.03
N GLY A 144 -9.93 28.73 7.14
CA GLY A 144 -8.63 28.38 6.56
C GLY A 144 -8.70 28.11 5.05
N GLU A 145 -7.53 27.88 4.44
CA GLU A 145 -7.43 27.47 3.04
C GLU A 145 -7.83 25.99 2.85
N ASP A 146 -8.34 25.67 1.67
CA ASP A 146 -8.68 24.30 1.30
C ASP A 146 -7.41 23.44 1.21
N VAL A 147 -7.39 22.36 1.99
CA VAL A 147 -6.31 21.37 1.99
C VAL A 147 -6.81 20.12 1.26
N PRO A 148 -6.06 19.60 0.27
CA PRO A 148 -6.46 18.38 -0.42
C PRO A 148 -6.47 17.19 0.53
N PHE A 149 -7.28 16.17 0.20
CA PHE A 149 -7.13 14.86 0.81
C PHE A 149 -5.86 14.19 0.28
N TYR A 150 -5.08 13.59 1.19
CA TYR A 150 -3.76 13.06 0.88
C TYR A 150 -3.50 11.70 1.53
N ILE A 151 -2.59 10.95 0.95
CA ILE A 151 -2.04 9.72 1.53
C ILE A 151 -0.68 10.06 2.14
N VAL A 152 -0.33 9.51 3.30
CA VAL A 152 1.02 9.62 3.87
C VAL A 152 1.87 8.43 3.47
N GLY A 153 3.14 8.66 3.15
CA GLY A 153 4.13 7.61 2.92
C GLY A 153 5.46 7.97 3.57
N ASP A 154 6.40 7.03 3.56
CA ASP A 154 7.76 7.27 4.03
C ASP A 154 8.59 8.15 3.05
N GLU A 155 9.88 8.34 3.36
CA GLU A 155 10.78 9.16 2.56
C GLU A 155 11.06 8.58 1.15
N ALA A 156 10.80 7.28 0.92
CA ALA A 156 10.98 6.65 -0.38
C ALA A 156 9.94 7.10 -1.41
N PHE A 157 8.83 7.69 -0.96
CA PHE A 157 7.78 8.23 -1.82
C PHE A 157 8.02 9.71 -2.19
N PRO A 158 7.55 10.13 -3.39
CA PRO A 158 7.63 11.53 -3.80
C PRO A 158 6.57 12.39 -3.10
N LEU A 159 6.90 13.65 -2.79
CA LEU A 159 5.92 14.64 -2.34
C LEU A 159 5.03 15.09 -3.52
N ARG A 160 3.71 15.02 -3.37
CA ARG A 160 2.68 15.46 -4.33
C ARG A 160 1.45 16.02 -3.60
N ASN A 161 0.53 16.63 -4.34
CA ASN A 161 -0.71 17.20 -3.78
C ASN A 161 -1.55 16.18 -2.99
N ASN A 162 -1.55 14.91 -3.41
CA ASN A 162 -2.29 13.82 -2.78
C ASN A 162 -1.38 12.75 -2.16
N LEU A 163 -0.09 13.05 -1.99
CA LEU A 163 0.88 12.15 -1.37
C LEU A 163 1.89 12.96 -0.54
N MET A 164 1.73 12.92 0.77
CA MET A 164 2.63 13.54 1.73
C MET A 164 3.70 12.58 2.20
N ARG A 165 4.86 13.14 2.55
CA ARG A 165 6.00 12.43 3.13
C ARG A 165 6.56 13.23 4.31
N PRO A 166 7.26 12.60 5.25
CA PRO A 166 7.87 13.31 6.37
C PRO A 166 8.87 14.38 5.91
N TYR A 167 9.09 15.38 6.74
CA TYR A 167 10.16 16.36 6.52
C TYR A 167 11.52 15.66 6.52
N PRO A 168 12.35 15.85 5.47
CA PRO A 168 13.65 15.18 5.38
C PRO A 168 14.70 15.84 6.27
N GLY A 169 15.72 15.07 6.64
CA GLY A 169 16.88 15.54 7.40
C GLY A 169 16.80 15.29 8.91
N ARG A 170 17.91 15.53 9.61
CA ARG A 170 18.09 15.18 11.04
C ARG A 170 17.90 16.36 12.01
N MET A 171 18.17 17.58 11.57
CA MET A 171 18.04 18.80 12.38
C MET A 171 16.73 19.51 12.05
N LEU A 172 15.62 18.91 12.48
CA LEU A 172 14.28 19.43 12.27
C LEU A 172 13.86 20.35 13.42
N THR A 173 13.11 21.41 13.09
CA THR A 173 12.43 22.23 14.10
C THR A 173 11.46 21.37 14.91
N LEU A 174 11.08 21.82 16.12
CA LEU A 174 10.16 21.08 16.97
C LEU A 174 8.85 20.74 16.23
N GLU A 175 8.27 21.71 15.52
CA GLU A 175 7.05 21.53 14.72
C GLU A 175 7.19 20.41 13.68
N LYS A 176 8.29 20.40 12.92
CA LYS A 176 8.56 19.35 11.92
C LYS A 176 8.78 17.98 12.55
N ARG A 177 9.39 17.93 13.74
CA ARG A 177 9.56 16.68 14.50
C ARG A 177 8.24 16.16 15.03
N VAL A 178 7.36 17.05 15.51
CA VAL A 178 6.01 16.67 15.96
C VAL A 178 5.20 16.15 14.78
N PHE A 179 5.25 16.83 13.63
CA PHE A 179 4.59 16.35 12.42
C PHE A 179 5.09 14.95 12.01
N ASN A 180 6.40 14.74 11.95
CA ASN A 180 6.97 13.43 11.59
C ASN A 180 6.73 12.32 12.64
N TYR A 181 6.36 12.67 13.87
CA TYR A 181 6.11 11.71 14.95
C TYR A 181 4.67 11.20 14.96
N ARG A 182 3.71 12.04 14.54
CA ARG A 182 2.31 11.66 14.36
C ARG A 182 2.18 10.61 13.27
#